data_AF-A0A9D5VA36-F1
#
_entry.id   AF-A0A9D5VA36-F1
#
_cell.length_a   1.000
_cell.length_b   1.000
_cell.length_c   1.000
_cell.angle_alpha   90.00
_cell.angle_beta   90.00
_cell.angle_gamma   90.00
#
_symmetry.space_group_name_H-M   'P 1'
#
loop_
_entity.id
_entity.type
_entity.pdbx_description
1 polymer ?
#
loop_
_entity_poly.entity_id
_entity_poly.type
_entity_poly.pdbx_seq_one_letter_code
_entity_poly.pdbx_strand_id
1 'polypeptide(L)'
;MIRDATIDDVPDLVELEIRCFDTDRISRRSFRRIMQHGNASLLVDVDDAGRIAGYSLVLFHRNTSLARLYSFAVEPELRRRGIATALLDRAETAARDRGAASMRLEVRMDNAAAIGFYERSGYRRFSTYPDYYEDHMDALRLEKPLAPHLAPDVAPVPYYPQSLEFTCGPACMMMAMKALDPAMTLDRTLEMRLWREATTIFMTSGHGGCGPFGMALSIWRRGFEVEVHVSEGVGLFVDGVRDDDKKDVIRLVHADFLDELRHTGVTLSYAPLTLAEIRDRFDHGRIPIILVSAYRLTG
;
A
#
# COMPACT_ATOMS: atom_id res chain seq x y z
N MET A 1 13.55 -25.70 -15.91
CA MET A 1 12.45 -26.20 -15.04
C MET A 1 12.33 -25.25 -13.85
N ILE A 2 11.13 -24.71 -13.62
CA ILE A 2 10.88 -23.80 -12.50
C ILE A 2 10.53 -24.57 -11.23
N ARG A 3 11.21 -24.28 -10.13
CA ARG A 3 10.98 -24.84 -8.79
C ARG A 3 11.24 -23.81 -7.69
N ASP A 4 10.82 -24.12 -6.47
CA ASP A 4 11.26 -23.38 -5.29
C ASP A 4 12.79 -23.49 -5.12
N ALA A 5 13.41 -22.38 -4.73
CA ALA A 5 14.81 -22.35 -4.37
C ALA A 5 15.04 -23.02 -3.01
N THR A 6 16.18 -23.67 -2.89
CA THR A 6 16.66 -24.35 -1.69
C THR A 6 17.91 -23.64 -1.17
N ILE A 7 18.30 -23.93 0.08
CA ILE A 7 19.48 -23.28 0.68
C ILE A 7 20.77 -23.54 -0.10
N ASP A 8 20.80 -24.65 -0.84
CA ASP A 8 21.94 -25.08 -1.66
C ASP A 8 22.05 -24.26 -2.96
N ASP A 9 20.98 -23.59 -3.39
CA ASP A 9 20.96 -22.69 -4.55
C ASP A 9 21.59 -21.31 -4.25
N VAL A 10 21.83 -20.98 -2.97
CA VAL A 10 22.30 -19.65 -2.56
C VAL A 10 23.65 -19.25 -3.20
N PRO A 11 24.66 -20.12 -3.33
CA PRO A 11 25.89 -19.77 -4.04
C PRO A 11 25.63 -19.31 -5.48
N ASP A 12 24.84 -20.07 -6.23
CA ASP A 12 24.52 -19.80 -7.64
C ASP A 12 23.65 -18.55 -7.80
N LEU A 13 22.69 -18.33 -6.88
CA LEU A 13 21.89 -17.10 -6.83
C LEU A 13 22.76 -15.86 -6.63
N VAL A 14 23.75 -15.92 -5.73
CA VAL A 14 24.68 -14.81 -5.49
C VAL A 14 25.56 -14.56 -6.71
N GLU A 15 25.99 -15.60 -7.40
CA GLU A 15 26.78 -15.47 -8.64
C GLU A 15 25.94 -14.82 -9.75
N LEU A 16 24.68 -15.23 -9.89
CA LEU A 16 23.74 -14.65 -10.83
C LEU A 16 23.44 -13.17 -10.51
N GLU A 17 23.31 -12.79 -9.23
CA GLU A 17 23.18 -11.39 -8.81
C GLU A 17 24.36 -10.54 -9.28
N ILE A 18 25.59 -11.04 -9.12
CA ILE A 18 26.81 -10.33 -9.52
C ILE A 18 26.83 -10.12 -11.03
N ARG A 19 26.35 -11.08 -11.83
CA ARG A 19 26.27 -10.95 -13.29
C ARG A 19 25.13 -10.04 -13.76
N CYS A 20 24.04 -9.94 -13.01
CA CYS A 20 22.84 -9.23 -13.46
C CYS A 20 22.76 -7.77 -13.04
N PHE A 21 23.40 -7.40 -11.92
CA PHE A 21 23.24 -6.09 -11.30
C PHE A 21 24.59 -5.47 -10.96
N ASP A 22 24.71 -4.15 -11.14
CA ASP A 22 25.92 -3.39 -10.77
C ASP A 22 25.87 -2.90 -9.31
N THR A 23 24.67 -2.57 -8.82
CA THR A 23 24.37 -2.06 -7.47
C THR A 23 23.21 -2.85 -6.84
N ASP A 24 22.87 -2.56 -5.58
CA ASP A 24 21.63 -3.04 -4.92
C ASP A 24 21.46 -4.58 -4.88
N ARG A 25 22.57 -5.32 -4.93
CA ARG A 25 22.59 -6.79 -4.97
C ARG A 25 22.09 -7.41 -3.67
N ILE A 26 21.35 -8.51 -3.77
CA ILE A 26 21.01 -9.30 -2.58
C ILE A 26 22.24 -10.07 -2.10
N SER A 27 22.64 -9.80 -0.85
CA SER A 27 23.75 -10.51 -0.22
C SER A 27 23.40 -11.98 0.07
N ARG A 28 24.42 -12.83 0.18
CA ARG A 28 24.29 -14.23 0.68
C ARG A 28 23.51 -14.30 1.98
N ARG A 29 23.78 -13.39 2.93
CA ARG A 29 23.08 -13.32 4.22
C ARG A 29 21.60 -12.98 4.03
N SER A 30 21.28 -12.05 3.14
CA SER A 30 19.91 -11.64 2.83
C SER A 30 19.12 -12.79 2.20
N PHE A 31 19.66 -13.49 1.20
CA PHE A 31 18.99 -14.69 0.63
C PHE A 31 18.67 -15.71 1.71
N ARG A 32 19.67 -16.11 2.52
CA ARG A 32 19.45 -17.09 3.59
C ARG A 32 18.37 -16.64 4.58
N ARG A 33 18.40 -15.38 5.00
CA ARG A 33 17.40 -14.82 5.92
C ARG A 33 16.00 -14.86 5.32
N ILE A 34 15.85 -14.47 4.05
CA ILE A 34 14.57 -14.45 3.34
C ILE A 34 14.02 -15.87 3.20
N MET A 35 14.86 -16.85 2.85
CA MET A 35 14.43 -18.23 2.69
C MET A 35 14.04 -18.91 4.01
N GLN A 36 14.71 -18.57 5.12
CA GLN A 36 14.48 -19.21 6.42
C GLN A 36 13.39 -18.54 7.24
N HIS A 37 13.22 -17.23 7.11
CA HIS A 37 12.37 -16.43 8.00
C HIS A 37 11.47 -15.42 7.25
N GLY A 38 11.63 -15.30 5.93
CA GLY A 38 10.85 -14.38 5.12
C GLY A 38 9.47 -14.95 4.79
N ASN A 39 8.47 -14.07 4.77
CA ASN A 39 7.22 -14.36 4.09
C ASN A 39 7.43 -14.09 2.59
N ALA A 40 8.03 -15.06 1.90
CA ALA A 40 8.53 -14.88 0.55
C ALA A 40 8.26 -16.12 -0.34
N SER A 41 8.28 -15.90 -1.65
CA SER A 41 8.35 -16.96 -2.67
C SER A 41 9.60 -16.70 -3.51
N LEU A 42 10.56 -17.61 -3.44
CA LEU A 42 11.79 -17.56 -4.23
C LEU A 42 11.78 -18.74 -5.20
N LEU A 43 11.55 -18.45 -6.47
CA LEU A 43 11.54 -19.44 -7.54
C LEU A 43 12.80 -19.31 -8.38
N VAL A 44 13.32 -20.44 -8.85
CA VAL A 44 14.46 -20.53 -9.77
C VAL A 44 14.04 -21.31 -11.02
N ASP A 45 14.50 -20.87 -12.19
CA ASP A 45 14.46 -21.66 -13.41
C ASP A 45 15.82 -22.32 -13.61
N VAL A 46 15.83 -23.64 -13.66
CA VAL A 46 17.05 -24.45 -13.73
C VAL A 46 17.17 -25.09 -15.11
N ASP A 47 18.31 -24.97 -15.77
CA ASP A 47 18.57 -25.62 -17.06
C ASP A 47 18.77 -27.15 -16.91
N ASP A 48 18.89 -27.86 -18.03
CA ASP A 48 19.07 -29.32 -18.03
C ASP A 48 20.39 -29.77 -17.37
N ALA A 49 21.35 -28.86 -17.22
CA ALA A 49 22.63 -29.10 -16.55
C ALA A 49 22.57 -28.80 -15.04
N GLY A 50 21.41 -28.41 -14.51
CA GLY A 50 21.23 -28.08 -13.10
C GLY A 50 21.62 -26.65 -12.72
N ARG A 51 21.93 -25.77 -13.69
CA ARG A 51 22.33 -24.38 -13.44
C ARG A 51 21.15 -23.44 -13.39
N ILE A 52 21.19 -22.46 -12.49
CA ILE A 52 20.14 -21.44 -12.38
C ILE A 52 20.24 -20.46 -13.56
N ALA A 53 19.24 -20.47 -14.43
CA ALA A 53 19.12 -19.58 -15.58
C ALA A 53 18.42 -18.25 -15.24
N GLY A 54 17.69 -18.21 -14.12
CA GLY A 54 17.00 -17.03 -13.63
C GLY A 54 16.27 -17.30 -12.32
N TYR A 55 15.88 -16.23 -11.62
CA TYR A 55 15.08 -16.33 -10.41
C TYR A 55 14.05 -15.20 -10.30
N SER A 56 13.00 -15.45 -9.52
CA SER A 56 12.04 -14.44 -9.08
C SER A 56 11.87 -14.50 -7.58
N LEU A 57 12.04 -13.35 -6.92
CA LEU A 57 11.83 -13.19 -5.48
C LEU A 57 10.63 -12.28 -5.22
N VAL A 58 9.57 -12.85 -4.66
CA VAL A 58 8.37 -12.13 -4.24
C VAL A 58 8.31 -12.07 -2.73
N LEU A 59 8.08 -10.88 -2.17
CA LEU A 59 7.83 -10.66 -0.74
C LEU A 59 6.34 -10.41 -0.49
N PHE A 60 5.85 -10.89 0.64
CA PHE A 60 4.46 -10.75 1.08
C PHE A 60 4.41 -10.03 2.42
N HIS A 61 3.80 -8.85 2.44
CA HIS A 61 3.56 -8.12 3.68
C HIS A 61 2.36 -8.70 4.41
N ARG A 62 2.51 -8.94 5.72
CA ARG A 62 1.40 -9.39 6.57
C ARG A 62 0.29 -8.34 6.51
N ASN A 63 -0.97 -8.76 6.66
CA ASN A 63 -2.14 -7.87 6.71
C ASN A 63 -2.42 -7.05 5.44
N THR A 64 -1.79 -7.37 4.30
CA THR A 64 -2.12 -6.79 3.00
C THR A 64 -2.31 -7.88 1.97
N SER A 65 -3.16 -7.64 0.96
CA SER A 65 -3.27 -8.48 -0.23
C SER A 65 -2.28 -8.03 -1.33
N LEU A 66 -1.16 -7.43 -0.95
CA LEU A 66 -0.15 -6.92 -1.89
C LEU A 66 1.09 -7.81 -1.91
N ALA A 67 1.44 -8.30 -3.09
CA ALA A 67 2.73 -8.94 -3.35
C ALA A 67 3.72 -7.92 -3.91
N ARG A 68 4.99 -8.02 -3.51
CA ARG A 68 6.07 -7.20 -4.07
C ARG A 68 7.06 -8.09 -4.81
N LEU A 69 7.20 -7.92 -6.12
CA LEU A 69 8.30 -8.52 -6.86
C LEU A 69 9.57 -7.74 -6.51
N TYR A 70 10.34 -8.29 -5.58
CA TYR A 70 11.43 -7.59 -4.91
C TYR A 70 12.74 -7.66 -5.68
N SER A 71 13.04 -8.82 -6.25
CA SER A 71 14.16 -8.95 -7.19
C SER A 71 13.84 -10.00 -8.25
N PHE A 72 14.38 -9.79 -9.45
CA PHE A 72 14.07 -10.57 -10.63
C PHE A 72 15.25 -10.54 -11.60
N ALA A 73 15.85 -11.70 -11.85
CA ALA A 73 17.07 -11.80 -12.63
C ALA A 73 16.98 -12.95 -13.63
N VAL A 74 17.55 -12.73 -14.82
CA VAL A 74 17.74 -13.76 -15.84
C VAL A 74 19.15 -13.62 -16.38
N GLU A 75 19.85 -14.75 -16.43
CA GLU A 75 21.21 -14.88 -16.95
C GLU A 75 21.34 -14.17 -18.31
N PRO A 76 22.21 -13.16 -18.45
CA PRO A 76 22.34 -12.36 -19.67
C PRO A 76 22.39 -13.17 -20.97
N GLU A 77 23.13 -14.27 -20.99
CA GLU A 77 23.30 -15.14 -22.18
C GLU A 77 22.06 -15.97 -22.55
N LEU A 78 21.13 -16.11 -21.59
CA LEU A 78 19.89 -16.89 -21.74
C LEU A 78 18.65 -16.00 -21.92
N ARG A 79 18.82 -14.67 -21.96
CA ARG A 79 17.73 -13.73 -22.21
C ARG A 79 17.10 -13.95 -23.59
N ARG A 80 15.85 -13.46 -23.73
CA ARG A 80 15.02 -13.60 -24.95
C ARG A 80 14.68 -15.05 -25.34
N ARG A 81 14.73 -15.98 -24.37
CA ARG A 81 14.31 -17.38 -24.52
C ARG A 81 13.02 -17.73 -23.77
N GLY A 82 12.26 -16.73 -23.33
CA GLY A 82 11.00 -16.93 -22.59
C GLY A 82 11.13 -17.19 -21.09
N ILE A 83 12.36 -17.33 -20.56
CA ILE A 83 12.62 -17.57 -19.12
C ILE A 83 11.97 -16.52 -18.23
N ALA A 84 12.13 -15.23 -18.56
CA ALA A 84 11.55 -14.14 -17.79
C ALA A 84 10.02 -14.22 -17.74
N THR A 85 9.37 -14.52 -18.88
CA THR A 85 7.92 -14.68 -18.95
C THR A 85 7.47 -15.86 -18.09
N ALA A 86 8.12 -17.02 -18.22
CA ALA A 86 7.77 -18.20 -17.44
C ALA A 86 7.95 -18.00 -15.92
N LEU A 87 9.02 -17.33 -15.50
CA LEU A 87 9.25 -16.98 -14.09
C LEU A 87 8.20 -16.01 -13.57
N LEU A 88 7.87 -14.96 -14.34
CA LEU A 88 6.87 -13.97 -13.95
C LEU A 88 5.48 -14.61 -13.82
N ASP A 89 5.07 -15.43 -14.78
CA ASP A 89 3.77 -16.13 -14.73
C ASP A 89 3.65 -17.04 -13.50
N ARG A 90 4.74 -17.73 -13.16
CA ARG A 90 4.81 -18.57 -11.94
C ARG A 90 4.80 -17.74 -10.67
N ALA A 91 5.52 -16.62 -10.63
CA ALA A 91 5.54 -15.69 -9.51
C ALA A 91 4.15 -15.08 -9.26
N GLU A 92 3.46 -14.65 -10.31
CA GLU A 92 2.09 -14.14 -10.23
C GLU A 92 1.10 -15.20 -9.75
N THR A 93 1.26 -16.45 -10.20
CA THR A 93 0.43 -17.58 -9.74
C THR A 93 0.67 -17.84 -8.26
N ALA A 94 1.93 -17.94 -7.83
CA ALA A 94 2.30 -18.11 -6.43
C ALA A 94 1.79 -16.97 -5.52
N ALA A 95 1.67 -15.76 -6.07
CA ALA A 95 1.08 -14.62 -5.38
C ALA A 95 -0.44 -14.74 -5.26
N ARG A 96 -1.15 -15.12 -6.34
CA ARG A 96 -2.60 -15.39 -6.31
C ARG A 96 -2.96 -16.49 -5.31
N ASP A 97 -2.20 -17.59 -5.31
CA ASP A 97 -2.42 -18.73 -4.41
C ASP A 97 -2.24 -18.34 -2.92
N ARG A 98 -1.48 -17.26 -2.66
CA ARG A 98 -1.30 -16.66 -1.33
C ARG A 98 -2.30 -15.53 -1.03
N GLY A 99 -3.32 -15.35 -1.87
CA GLY A 99 -4.38 -14.34 -1.67
C GLY A 99 -3.98 -12.91 -2.02
N ALA A 100 -2.90 -12.72 -2.79
CA ALA A 100 -2.56 -11.39 -3.29
C ALA A 100 -3.55 -10.93 -4.36
N ALA A 101 -4.13 -9.75 -4.17
CA ALA A 101 -5.03 -9.09 -5.10
C ALA A 101 -4.27 -8.27 -6.16
N SER A 102 -3.04 -7.84 -5.86
CA SER A 102 -2.16 -7.12 -6.78
C SER A 102 -0.69 -7.43 -6.54
N MET A 103 0.13 -7.20 -7.55
CA MET A 103 1.58 -7.25 -7.46
C MET A 103 2.19 -5.92 -7.88
N ARG A 104 3.14 -5.43 -7.09
CA ARG A 104 3.92 -4.21 -7.34
C ARG A 104 5.40 -4.52 -7.51
N LEU A 105 6.08 -3.64 -8.25
CA LEU A 105 7.51 -3.66 -8.42
C LEU A 105 8.07 -2.26 -8.60
N GLU A 106 9.35 -2.14 -8.31
CA GLU A 106 10.18 -0.98 -8.60
C GLU A 106 11.16 -1.36 -9.71
N VAL A 107 11.33 -0.49 -10.71
CA VAL A 107 12.27 -0.68 -11.81
C VAL A 107 13.03 0.62 -12.06
N ARG A 108 14.34 0.52 -12.32
CA ARG A 108 15.17 1.69 -12.66
C ARG A 108 14.56 2.42 -13.85
N MET A 109 14.49 3.75 -13.75
CA MET A 109 13.85 4.58 -14.77
C MET A 109 14.53 4.50 -16.15
N ASP A 110 15.83 4.21 -16.17
CA ASP A 110 16.65 4.05 -17.37
C ASP A 110 16.60 2.63 -17.98
N ASN A 111 15.97 1.65 -17.32
CA ASN A 111 15.92 0.27 -17.79
C ASN A 111 14.73 0.04 -18.75
N ALA A 112 14.82 0.63 -19.95
CA ALA A 112 13.78 0.55 -20.97
C ALA A 112 13.36 -0.89 -21.34
N ALA A 113 14.31 -1.84 -21.28
CA ALA A 113 14.05 -3.25 -21.58
C ALA A 113 13.13 -3.89 -20.53
N ALA A 114 13.43 -3.71 -19.24
CA ALA A 114 12.60 -4.23 -18.15
C ALA A 114 11.24 -3.52 -18.07
N ILE A 115 11.22 -2.18 -18.22
CA ILE A 115 9.98 -1.41 -18.26
C ILE A 115 9.05 -1.96 -19.35
N GLY A 116 9.54 -2.09 -20.58
CA GLY A 116 8.73 -2.61 -21.69
C GLY A 116 8.30 -4.07 -21.47
N PHE A 117 9.12 -4.89 -20.80
CA PHE A 117 8.75 -6.26 -20.44
C PHE A 117 7.56 -6.29 -19.47
N TYR A 118 7.61 -5.49 -18.39
CA TYR A 118 6.53 -5.42 -17.42
C TYR A 118 5.25 -4.84 -18.01
N GLU A 119 5.34 -3.79 -18.83
CA GLU A 119 4.17 -3.19 -19.50
C GLU A 119 3.47 -4.17 -20.43
N ARG A 120 4.23 -4.91 -21.25
CA ARG A 120 3.66 -5.99 -22.09
C ARG A 120 3.05 -7.12 -21.27
N SER A 121 3.53 -7.32 -20.05
CA SER A 121 2.99 -8.32 -19.10
C SER A 121 1.77 -7.81 -18.33
N GLY A 122 1.29 -6.59 -18.62
CA GLY A 122 0.07 -6.02 -18.05
C GLY A 122 0.27 -5.13 -16.82
N TYR A 123 1.52 -4.81 -16.47
CA TYR A 123 1.80 -3.83 -15.41
C TYR A 123 1.61 -2.40 -15.91
N ARG A 124 1.17 -1.51 -15.02
CA ARG A 124 0.94 -0.09 -15.30
C ARG A 124 1.74 0.76 -14.32
N ARG A 125 2.31 1.86 -14.82
CA ARG A 125 3.00 2.85 -13.98
C ARG A 125 1.97 3.60 -13.13
N PHE A 126 2.25 3.78 -11.84
CA PHE A 126 1.35 4.53 -10.95
C PHE A 126 2.06 5.60 -10.09
N SER A 127 3.39 5.53 -9.96
CA SER A 127 4.17 6.44 -9.13
C SER A 127 5.67 6.33 -9.45
N THR A 128 6.47 7.20 -8.84
CA THR A 128 7.94 7.21 -8.91
C THR A 128 8.48 7.38 -7.50
N TYR A 129 9.54 6.66 -7.14
CA TYR A 129 10.37 7.00 -5.98
C TYR A 129 11.60 7.78 -6.45
N PRO A 130 11.75 9.05 -6.04
CA PRO A 130 12.98 9.78 -6.30
C PRO A 130 14.12 9.18 -5.46
N ASP A 131 15.34 9.21 -5.99
CA ASP A 131 16.54 8.85 -5.22
C ASP A 131 16.44 7.46 -4.54
N TYR A 132 16.04 6.45 -5.32
CA TYR A 132 15.67 5.13 -4.81
C TYR A 132 16.84 4.14 -4.77
N TYR A 133 17.67 4.11 -5.82
CA TYR A 133 18.79 3.19 -5.94
C TYR A 133 20.06 3.76 -5.30
N GLU A 134 21.05 2.90 -5.01
CA GLU A 134 22.34 3.31 -4.40
C GLU A 134 23.07 4.43 -5.15
N ASP A 135 22.85 4.55 -6.46
CA ASP A 135 23.43 5.56 -7.33
C ASP A 135 22.53 6.79 -7.54
N HIS A 136 21.53 6.97 -6.67
CA HIS A 136 20.54 8.04 -6.71
C HIS A 136 19.59 8.00 -7.92
N MET A 137 19.55 6.88 -8.66
CA MET A 137 18.58 6.72 -9.75
C MET A 137 17.16 6.62 -9.19
N ASP A 138 16.22 7.24 -9.90
CA ASP A 138 14.80 7.13 -9.59
C ASP A 138 14.24 5.74 -9.95
N ALA A 139 13.27 5.27 -9.17
CA ALA A 139 12.52 4.06 -9.48
C ALA A 139 11.12 4.37 -9.99
N LEU A 140 10.77 3.83 -11.16
CA LEU A 140 9.38 3.74 -11.58
C LEU A 140 8.67 2.64 -10.81
N ARG A 141 7.48 2.97 -10.30
CA ARG A 141 6.62 2.03 -9.58
C ARG A 141 5.52 1.53 -10.49
N LEU A 142 5.47 0.22 -10.66
CA LEU A 142 4.53 -0.46 -11.54
C LEU A 142 3.63 -1.39 -10.72
N GLU A 143 2.38 -1.54 -11.15
CA GLU A 143 1.41 -2.45 -10.52
C GLU A 143 0.59 -3.24 -11.54
N LYS A 144 0.21 -4.45 -11.16
CA LYS A 144 -0.72 -5.31 -11.91
C LYS A 144 -1.77 -5.91 -10.96
N PRO A 145 -3.07 -5.72 -11.22
CA PRO A 145 -4.12 -6.47 -10.54
C PRO A 145 -3.99 -7.97 -10.85
N LEU A 146 -3.97 -8.80 -9.82
CA LEU A 146 -3.87 -10.26 -9.94
C LEU A 146 -5.19 -10.98 -9.69
N ALA A 147 -6.18 -10.32 -9.10
CA ALA A 147 -7.50 -10.85 -8.86
C ALA A 147 -8.54 -10.15 -9.77
N PRO A 148 -8.55 -10.43 -11.09
CA PRO A 148 -9.46 -9.78 -12.03
C PRO A 148 -10.93 -10.07 -11.73
N HIS A 149 -11.23 -11.19 -11.05
CA HIS A 149 -12.57 -11.56 -10.59
C HIS A 149 -13.09 -10.67 -9.46
N LEU A 150 -12.20 -9.97 -8.73
CA LEU A 150 -12.65 -8.94 -7.79
C LEU A 150 -13.27 -7.77 -8.52
N ALA A 151 -12.96 -7.60 -9.83
CA ALA A 151 -13.54 -6.64 -10.78
C ALA A 151 -14.25 -5.52 -10.05
N PRO A 152 -13.52 -4.70 -9.27
CA PRO A 152 -14.17 -3.79 -8.36
C PRO A 152 -15.08 -2.94 -9.23
N ASP A 153 -16.39 -2.98 -8.95
CA ASP A 153 -17.29 -1.99 -9.50
C ASP A 153 -16.59 -0.67 -9.25
N VAL A 154 -16.36 0.08 -10.32
CA VAL A 154 -15.73 1.39 -10.20
C VAL A 154 -16.75 2.22 -9.46
N ALA A 155 -16.70 2.15 -8.13
CA ALA A 155 -17.46 3.01 -7.25
C ALA A 155 -17.22 4.41 -7.81
N PRO A 156 -18.28 5.19 -8.08
CA PRO A 156 -18.15 6.51 -8.71
C PRO A 156 -17.59 7.54 -7.73
N VAL A 157 -16.58 7.15 -6.95
CA VAL A 157 -15.81 8.02 -6.07
C VAL A 157 -14.75 8.68 -6.95
N PRO A 158 -14.87 9.99 -7.21
CA PRO A 158 -13.90 10.68 -8.04
C PRO A 158 -12.55 10.71 -7.34
N TYR A 159 -11.50 10.56 -8.13
CA TYR A 159 -10.14 10.61 -7.60
C TYR A 159 -9.67 12.05 -7.43
N TYR A 160 -9.15 12.37 -6.25
CA TYR A 160 -8.43 13.60 -5.96
C TYR A 160 -7.06 13.24 -5.35
N PRO A 161 -5.94 13.54 -6.03
CA PRO A 161 -4.62 13.30 -5.46
C PRO A 161 -4.37 14.30 -4.32
N GLN A 162 -4.08 13.80 -3.13
CA GLN A 162 -3.72 14.67 -2.00
C GLN A 162 -2.56 15.59 -2.38
N SER A 163 -2.61 16.85 -1.97
CA SER A 163 -1.57 17.83 -2.32
C SER A 163 -0.38 17.83 -1.35
N LEU A 164 -0.53 17.23 -0.17
CA LEU A 164 0.50 17.18 0.89
C LEU A 164 0.51 15.81 1.57
N GLU A 165 1.68 15.41 2.09
CA GLU A 165 1.91 14.10 2.72
C GLU A 165 0.99 13.82 3.92
N PHE A 166 0.51 14.86 4.59
CA PHE A 166 -0.33 14.78 5.79
C PHE A 166 -1.84 15.00 5.52
N THR A 167 -2.25 15.06 4.25
CA THR A 167 -3.64 15.40 3.84
C THR A 167 -4.46 14.22 3.31
N CYS A 168 -4.03 12.98 3.59
CA CYS A 168 -4.74 11.77 3.16
C CYS A 168 -6.18 11.70 3.66
N GLY A 169 -6.42 11.99 4.95
CA GLY A 169 -7.76 12.09 5.53
C GLY A 169 -8.65 13.11 4.80
N PRO A 170 -8.22 14.38 4.69
CA PRO A 170 -8.90 15.43 3.93
C PRO A 170 -9.24 15.04 2.49
N ALA A 171 -8.29 14.49 1.74
CA ALA A 171 -8.54 14.02 0.38
C ALA A 171 -9.62 12.93 0.35
N CYS A 172 -9.59 11.97 1.28
CA CYS A 172 -10.63 10.94 1.39
C CYS A 172 -12.02 11.54 1.69
N MET A 173 -12.10 12.52 2.61
CA MET A 173 -13.36 13.22 2.90
C MET A 173 -13.90 13.95 1.66
N MET A 174 -13.03 14.64 0.91
CA MET A 174 -13.42 15.34 -0.31
C MET A 174 -13.97 14.37 -1.37
N MET A 175 -13.28 13.26 -1.61
CA MET A 175 -13.70 12.25 -2.58
C MET A 175 -15.04 11.62 -2.18
N ALA A 176 -15.23 11.29 -0.90
CA ALA A 176 -16.48 10.72 -0.40
C ALA A 176 -17.65 11.72 -0.48
N MET A 177 -17.45 12.96 -0.05
CA MET A 177 -18.47 14.01 -0.13
C MET A 177 -18.83 14.34 -1.59
N LYS A 178 -17.85 14.39 -2.51
CA LYS A 178 -18.10 14.60 -3.94
C LYS A 178 -18.86 13.45 -4.60
N ALA A 179 -18.63 12.22 -4.16
CA ALA A 179 -19.38 11.07 -4.64
C ALA A 179 -20.87 11.15 -4.28
N LEU A 180 -21.19 11.74 -3.12
CA LEU A 180 -22.56 11.97 -2.65
C LEU A 180 -23.18 13.27 -3.18
N ASP A 181 -22.36 14.31 -3.36
CA ASP A 181 -22.74 15.59 -3.96
C ASP A 181 -21.85 15.91 -5.18
N PRO A 182 -22.29 15.54 -6.39
CA PRO A 182 -21.56 15.81 -7.62
C PRO A 182 -21.35 17.31 -7.93
N ALA A 183 -22.05 18.24 -7.25
CA ALA A 183 -21.86 19.67 -7.46
C ALA A 183 -20.65 20.23 -6.70
N MET A 184 -20.12 19.52 -5.69
CA MET A 184 -19.04 20.02 -4.84
C MET A 184 -17.75 20.30 -5.64
N THR A 185 -17.06 21.42 -5.40
CA THR A 185 -15.77 21.68 -6.04
C THR A 185 -14.64 21.11 -5.19
N LEU A 186 -13.72 20.36 -5.82
CA LEU A 186 -12.52 19.85 -5.16
C LEU A 186 -11.35 20.79 -5.46
N ASP A 187 -10.81 21.42 -4.41
CA ASP A 187 -9.63 22.26 -4.52
C ASP A 187 -8.74 22.15 -3.27
N ARG A 188 -7.51 22.64 -3.41
CA ARG A 188 -6.51 22.62 -2.34
C ARG A 188 -6.91 23.46 -1.12
N THR A 189 -7.78 24.46 -1.30
CA THR A 189 -8.27 25.29 -0.18
C THR A 189 -9.21 24.48 0.70
N LEU A 190 -10.13 23.71 0.09
CA LEU A 190 -11.01 22.80 0.80
C LEU A 190 -10.21 21.71 1.52
N GLU A 191 -9.21 21.13 0.86
CA GLU A 191 -8.31 20.14 1.45
C GLU A 191 -7.65 20.66 2.73
N MET A 192 -7.05 21.86 2.68
CA MET A 192 -6.40 22.47 3.84
C MET A 192 -7.39 22.88 4.93
N ARG A 193 -8.61 23.30 4.56
CA ARG A 193 -9.66 23.63 5.52
C ARG A 193 -10.11 22.39 6.29
N LEU A 194 -10.38 21.29 5.57
CA LEU A 194 -10.72 20.00 6.15
C LEU A 194 -9.63 19.49 7.10
N TRP A 195 -8.36 19.61 6.69
CA TRP A 195 -7.23 19.27 7.56
C TRP A 195 -7.26 20.08 8.85
N ARG A 196 -7.35 21.41 8.77
CA ARG A 196 -7.38 22.28 9.96
C ARG A 196 -8.52 21.96 10.92
N GLU A 197 -9.68 21.56 10.40
CA GLU A 197 -10.86 21.23 11.20
C GLU A 197 -10.78 19.82 11.82
N ALA A 198 -10.14 18.86 11.17
CA ALA A 198 -10.18 17.45 11.55
C ALA A 198 -8.89 16.95 12.23
N THR A 199 -7.84 17.75 12.24
CA THR A 199 -6.52 17.35 12.76
C THR A 199 -6.53 17.19 14.27
N THR A 200 -6.08 16.02 14.74
CA THR A 200 -5.90 15.75 16.18
C THR A 200 -4.49 16.11 16.65
N ILE A 201 -3.50 16.16 15.75
CA ILE A 201 -2.09 16.39 16.06
C ILE A 201 -1.43 17.30 15.00
N PHE A 202 -0.76 18.36 15.45
CA PHE A 202 0.20 19.12 14.64
C PHE A 202 1.62 18.67 14.96
N MET A 203 2.23 17.88 14.08
CA MET A 203 3.65 17.54 14.20
C MET A 203 4.32 17.73 12.82
N THR A 204 5.45 18.43 12.81
CA THR A 204 6.32 18.58 11.62
C THR A 204 7.12 17.32 11.30
N SER A 205 7.13 16.34 12.22
CA SER A 205 7.57 14.96 11.99
C SER A 205 6.83 13.98 12.92
N GLY A 206 6.29 12.88 12.37
CA GLY A 206 5.52 11.86 13.11
C GLY A 206 4.05 11.73 12.68
N HIS A 207 3.24 10.97 13.45
CA HIS A 207 1.84 10.59 13.19
C HIS A 207 0.82 11.75 13.26
N GLY A 208 1.17 12.94 12.79
CA GLY A 208 0.22 14.02 12.56
C GLY A 208 -0.85 13.58 11.57
N GLY A 209 -2.12 13.72 11.94
CA GLY A 209 -3.21 13.22 11.11
C GLY A 209 -4.59 13.58 11.65
N CYS A 210 -5.59 13.33 10.83
CA CYS A 210 -6.99 13.51 11.21
C CYS A 210 -7.50 12.25 11.92
N GLY A 211 -8.12 12.43 13.08
CA GLY A 211 -8.83 11.36 13.76
C GLY A 211 -10.26 11.18 13.25
N PRO A 212 -10.91 10.03 13.50
CA PRO A 212 -12.27 9.77 13.04
C PRO A 212 -13.27 10.82 13.52
N PHE A 213 -13.09 11.34 14.75
CA PHE A 213 -14.02 12.30 15.35
C PHE A 213 -13.96 13.68 14.68
N GLY A 214 -12.74 14.22 14.49
CA GLY A 214 -12.56 15.48 13.77
C GLY A 214 -13.02 15.38 12.32
N MET A 215 -12.76 14.25 11.66
CA MET A 215 -13.26 14.00 10.30
C MET A 215 -14.78 13.97 10.25
N ALA A 216 -15.42 13.24 11.16
CA ALA A 216 -16.87 13.12 11.21
C ALA A 216 -17.55 14.47 11.45
N LEU A 217 -17.03 15.25 12.40
CA LEU A 217 -17.55 16.59 12.69
C LEU A 217 -17.38 17.54 11.50
N SER A 218 -16.22 17.49 10.83
CA SER A 218 -15.94 18.31 9.64
C SER A 218 -16.86 17.96 8.47
N ILE A 219 -17.13 16.68 8.24
CA ILE A 219 -18.10 16.21 7.23
C ILE A 219 -19.53 16.63 7.61
N TRP A 220 -19.93 16.45 8.87
CA TRP A 220 -21.26 16.82 9.37
C TRP A 220 -21.53 18.33 9.25
N ARG A 221 -20.54 19.18 9.55
CA ARG A 221 -20.62 20.65 9.38
C ARG A 221 -20.88 21.07 7.93
N ARG A 222 -20.67 20.17 6.96
CA ARG A 222 -20.96 20.38 5.52
C ARG A 222 -22.30 19.80 5.09
N GLY A 223 -23.13 19.34 6.03
CA GLY A 223 -24.50 18.89 5.78
C GLY A 223 -24.65 17.41 5.42
N PHE A 224 -23.59 16.61 5.55
CA PHE A 224 -23.64 15.17 5.29
C PHE A 224 -24.01 14.39 6.55
N GLU A 225 -24.76 13.30 6.37
CA GLU A 225 -25.01 12.34 7.44
C GLU A 225 -23.79 11.44 7.65
N VAL A 226 -23.39 11.24 8.92
CA VAL A 226 -22.18 10.49 9.27
C VAL A 226 -22.45 9.48 10.37
N GLU A 227 -21.98 8.26 10.17
CA GLU A 227 -21.90 7.20 11.16
C GLU A 227 -20.41 6.87 11.39
N VAL A 228 -19.98 6.82 12.65
CA VAL A 228 -18.59 6.56 13.04
C VAL A 228 -18.54 5.23 13.77
N HIS A 229 -17.74 4.30 13.25
CA HIS A 229 -17.41 3.03 13.90
C HIS A 229 -15.95 3.03 14.30
N VAL A 230 -15.68 2.82 15.59
CA VAL A 230 -14.31 2.70 16.12
C VAL A 230 -14.14 1.36 16.83
N SER A 231 -13.02 0.70 16.55
CA SER A 231 -12.73 -0.65 17.08
C SER A 231 -12.27 -0.64 18.54
N GLU A 232 -11.73 0.48 19.02
CA GLU A 232 -11.21 0.67 20.37
C GLU A 232 -11.71 2.03 20.90
N GLY A 233 -12.06 2.08 22.18
CA GLY A 233 -12.55 3.30 22.83
C GLY A 233 -11.42 4.11 23.47
N VAL A 234 -11.35 5.39 23.08
CA VAL A 234 -10.53 6.49 23.64
C VAL A 234 -9.00 6.32 23.50
N GLY A 235 -8.30 7.40 23.13
CA GLY A 235 -6.82 7.42 23.10
C GLY A 235 -6.18 7.11 21.74
N LEU A 236 -6.91 7.29 20.63
CA LEU A 236 -6.33 7.18 19.30
C LEU A 236 -5.09 8.08 19.16
N PHE A 237 -4.00 7.52 18.64
CA PHE A 237 -2.70 8.16 18.42
C PHE A 237 -1.91 8.51 19.68
N VAL A 238 -2.32 8.10 20.89
CA VAL A 238 -1.61 8.41 22.14
C VAL A 238 -0.44 7.45 22.39
N ASP A 239 -0.60 6.16 22.11
CA ASP A 239 0.39 5.12 22.48
C ASP A 239 1.72 5.25 21.73
N GLY A 240 1.71 5.86 20.54
CA GLY A 240 2.91 6.11 19.74
C GLY A 240 3.70 7.35 20.15
N VAL A 241 3.18 8.16 21.07
CA VAL A 241 3.79 9.43 21.50
C VAL A 241 4.52 9.19 22.81
N ARG A 242 5.80 9.58 22.88
CA ARG A 242 6.62 9.40 24.10
C ARG A 242 6.54 10.57 25.07
N ASP A 243 6.25 11.74 24.54
CA ASP A 243 6.21 13.03 25.23
C ASP A 243 4.84 13.23 25.88
N ASP A 244 4.82 13.44 27.21
CA ASP A 244 3.57 13.50 27.97
C ASP A 244 2.76 14.77 27.70
N ASP A 245 3.41 15.92 27.47
CA ASP A 245 2.73 17.16 27.08
C ASP A 245 2.00 17.00 25.75
N LYS A 246 2.63 16.32 24.79
CA LYS A 246 2.00 15.98 23.50
C LYS A 246 0.83 15.02 23.66
N LYS A 247 0.92 14.03 24.56
CA LYS A 247 -0.22 13.14 24.86
C LYS A 247 -1.38 13.92 25.45
N ASP A 248 -1.11 14.88 26.31
CA ASP A 248 -2.15 15.69 26.94
C ASP A 248 -2.86 16.59 25.92
N VAL A 249 -2.12 17.23 25.01
CA VAL A 249 -2.74 17.96 23.89
C VAL A 249 -3.63 17.05 23.04
N ILE A 250 -3.17 15.84 22.72
CA ILE A 250 -3.96 14.86 21.95
C ILE A 250 -5.26 14.51 22.69
N ARG A 251 -5.16 14.22 23.99
CA ARG A 251 -6.33 13.88 24.82
C ARG A 251 -7.32 15.04 24.89
N LEU A 252 -6.85 16.28 25.03
CA LEU A 252 -7.70 17.47 25.07
C LEU A 252 -8.44 17.66 23.75
N VAL A 253 -7.73 17.63 22.61
CA VAL A 253 -8.36 17.76 21.28
C VAL A 253 -9.34 16.62 21.01
N HIS A 254 -9.00 15.40 21.42
CA HIS A 254 -9.88 14.25 21.29
C HIS A 254 -11.15 14.40 22.13
N ALA A 255 -11.02 14.86 23.39
CA ALA A 255 -12.16 15.10 24.27
C ALA A 255 -13.07 16.21 23.75
N ASP A 256 -12.48 17.28 23.21
CA ASP A 256 -13.20 18.39 22.59
C ASP A 256 -14.05 17.91 21.40
N PHE A 257 -13.45 17.15 20.46
CA PHE A 257 -14.23 16.58 19.35
C PHE A 257 -15.38 15.68 19.82
N LEU A 258 -15.15 14.85 20.84
CA LEU A 258 -16.21 14.01 21.39
C LEU A 258 -17.33 14.84 22.04
N ASP A 259 -16.99 15.94 22.72
CA ASP A 259 -17.98 16.82 23.33
C ASP A 259 -18.81 17.55 22.26
N GLU A 260 -18.16 18.10 21.24
CA GLU A 260 -18.85 18.70 20.09
C GLU A 260 -19.81 17.70 19.43
N LEU A 261 -19.37 16.46 19.20
CA LEU A 261 -20.19 15.41 18.57
C LEU A 261 -21.47 15.09 19.35
N ARG A 262 -21.48 15.23 20.69
CA ARG A 262 -22.71 15.04 21.51
C ARG A 262 -23.83 16.02 21.18
N HIS A 263 -23.46 17.16 20.57
CA HIS A 263 -24.40 18.21 20.17
C HIS A 263 -24.75 18.12 18.68
N THR A 264 -24.42 17.02 18.01
CA THR A 264 -24.71 16.77 16.59
C THR A 264 -25.65 15.58 16.40
N GLY A 265 -26.04 15.33 15.14
CA GLY A 265 -26.75 14.11 14.74
C GLY A 265 -25.84 12.94 14.34
N VAL A 266 -24.52 13.05 14.55
CA VAL A 266 -23.57 11.99 14.18
C VAL A 266 -23.75 10.78 15.09
N THR A 267 -23.90 9.60 14.49
CA THR A 267 -24.00 8.35 15.26
C THR A 267 -22.61 7.79 15.54
N LEU A 268 -22.31 7.49 16.81
CA LEU A 268 -21.04 6.93 17.24
C LEU A 268 -21.24 5.52 17.80
N SER A 269 -20.51 4.55 17.23
CA SER A 269 -20.52 3.15 17.63
C SER A 269 -19.10 2.65 17.94
N TYR A 270 -18.96 1.95 19.06
CA TYR A 270 -17.69 1.34 19.50
C TYR A 270 -17.68 -0.16 19.19
N ALA A 271 -17.93 -0.48 17.93
CA ALA A 271 -17.87 -1.84 17.41
C ALA A 271 -17.37 -1.81 15.94
N PRO A 272 -16.47 -2.73 15.54
CA PRO A 272 -16.06 -2.83 14.16
C PRO A 272 -17.24 -3.31 13.29
N LEU A 273 -17.31 -2.77 12.07
CA LEU A 273 -18.22 -3.30 11.06
C LEU A 273 -17.63 -4.55 10.40
N THR A 274 -18.48 -5.53 10.14
CA THR A 274 -18.17 -6.66 9.26
C THR A 274 -18.13 -6.21 7.80
N LEU A 275 -17.44 -6.96 6.95
CA LEU A 275 -17.39 -6.67 5.52
C LEU A 275 -18.79 -6.69 4.88
N ALA A 276 -19.68 -7.58 5.34
CA ALA A 276 -21.06 -7.67 4.87
C ALA A 276 -21.85 -6.39 5.18
N GLU A 277 -21.68 -5.86 6.39
CA GLU A 277 -22.32 -4.61 6.82
C GLU A 277 -21.78 -3.38 6.10
N ILE A 278 -20.47 -3.34 5.80
CA ILE A 278 -19.88 -2.26 4.98
C ILE A 278 -20.45 -2.33 3.57
N ARG A 279 -20.54 -3.52 2.99
CA ARG A 279 -21.08 -3.74 1.64
C ARG A 279 -22.55 -3.35 1.56
N ASP A 280 -23.36 -3.79 2.51
CA ASP A 280 -24.78 -3.43 2.57
C ASP A 280 -24.98 -1.90 2.61
N ARG A 281 -24.25 -1.20 3.49
CA ARG A 281 -24.29 0.28 3.54
C ARG A 281 -23.86 0.93 2.22
N PHE A 282 -22.82 0.39 1.59
CA PHE A 282 -22.33 0.89 0.30
C PHE A 282 -23.36 0.70 -0.83
N ASP A 283 -23.98 -0.47 -0.90
CA ASP A 283 -25.04 -0.79 -1.88
C ASP A 283 -26.28 0.10 -1.67
N HIS A 284 -26.49 0.62 -0.46
CA HIS A 284 -27.52 1.63 -0.13
C HIS A 284 -27.04 3.09 -0.26
N GLY A 285 -25.93 3.33 -0.96
CA GLY A 285 -25.48 4.67 -1.33
C GLY A 285 -24.63 5.39 -0.28
N ARG A 286 -24.15 4.71 0.77
CA ARG A 286 -23.16 5.28 1.70
C ARG A 286 -21.75 5.13 1.14
N ILE A 287 -20.86 6.09 1.42
CA ILE A 287 -19.45 6.00 1.01
C ILE A 287 -18.56 5.75 2.23
N PRO A 288 -17.95 4.57 2.37
CA PRO A 288 -17.10 4.26 3.51
C PRO A 288 -15.76 4.99 3.41
N ILE A 289 -15.36 5.65 4.50
CA ILE A 289 -13.99 6.13 4.70
C ILE A 289 -13.34 5.20 5.72
N ILE A 290 -12.34 4.43 5.29
CA ILE A 290 -11.68 3.43 6.14
C ILE A 290 -10.35 4.00 6.63
N LEU A 291 -10.25 4.22 7.94
CA LEU A 291 -9.00 4.64 8.58
C LEU A 291 -8.15 3.40 8.89
N VAL A 292 -6.97 3.34 8.30
CA VAL A 292 -6.03 2.23 8.47
C VAL A 292 -4.76 2.69 9.17
N SER A 293 -4.21 1.84 10.04
CA SER A 293 -2.89 2.06 10.62
C SER A 293 -1.84 1.47 9.67
N ALA A 294 -1.06 2.33 9.01
CA ALA A 294 0.06 1.90 8.19
C ALA A 294 1.03 1.01 8.98
N TYR A 295 1.31 1.37 10.24
CA TYR A 295 2.12 0.55 11.15
C TYR A 295 1.57 -0.88 11.31
N ARG A 296 0.27 -1.03 11.63
CA ARG A 296 -0.35 -2.37 11.73
C ARG A 296 -0.39 -3.11 10.38
N LEU A 297 -0.45 -2.39 9.25
CA LEU A 297 -0.46 -2.97 7.90
C LEU A 297 0.93 -3.42 7.43
N THR A 298 2.01 -2.72 7.78
CA THR A 298 3.34 -3.02 7.23
C THR A 298 4.23 -3.79 8.21
N GLY A 299 3.89 -3.82 9.50
CA GLY A 299 4.67 -4.44 10.56
C GLY A 299 5.78 -3.52 11.06
#